data_AF-A0A2A4IJV0-F1
#
_entry.id   AF-A0A2A4IJV0-F1
#
_cell.length_a   1.000
_cell.length_b   1.000
_cell.length_c   1.000
_cell.angle_alpha   90.00
_cell.angle_beta   90.00
_cell.angle_gamma   90.00
#
_symmetry.space_group_name_H-M   'P 1'
#
loop_
_entity.id
_entity.type
_entity.pdbx_description
1 polymer ?
#
loop_
_entity_poly.entity_id
_entity_poly.type
_entity_poly.pdbx_seq_one_letter_code
_entity_poly.pdbx_strand_id
1 'polypeptide(L)'
;MQKQIKILLTIIMALALAVSCSKNETTDPTSTINANLTKLQQKWEYTTSAGSGYNITADKVDSYYTDNNTEQISYSVSIEEIAWYSDNASGMIYCKYTTAPSYNQGVANKYYAIAFKDLTSDTIDICGAYKSDGVSATDTLSEAKLEFTEANGYFTFNEYSKCKVIK
;
A
#
# COMPACT_ATOMS: atom_id res chain seq x y z
N MET A 1 34.33 -32.80 50.01
CA MET A 1 33.84 -34.11 49.51
C MET A 1 32.64 -33.82 48.61
N GLN A 2 32.82 -33.56 47.32
CA GLN A 2 33.05 -34.53 46.24
C GLN A 2 32.01 -35.67 46.25
N LYS A 3 31.08 -35.63 45.30
CA LYS A 3 30.98 -36.66 44.25
C LYS A 3 29.95 -36.24 43.20
N GLN A 4 30.46 -35.91 42.02
CA GLN A 4 29.70 -35.93 40.79
C GLN A 4 29.24 -37.37 40.53
N ILE A 5 27.98 -37.54 40.17
CA ILE A 5 27.48 -38.78 39.58
C ILE A 5 27.14 -38.46 38.13
N LYS A 6 28.04 -38.88 37.24
CA LYS A 6 27.80 -39.02 35.82
C LYS A 6 27.00 -40.31 35.64
N ILE A 7 25.80 -40.23 35.07
CA ILE A 7 25.15 -41.39 34.45
C ILE A 7 24.76 -40.97 33.03
N LEU A 8 25.54 -41.50 32.10
CA LEU A 8 25.28 -41.53 30.68
C LEU A 8 24.56 -42.86 30.43
N LEU A 9 23.35 -42.86 29.88
CA LEU A 9 22.82 -44.01 29.14
C LEU A 9 21.65 -43.61 28.23
N THR A 10 21.96 -43.70 26.95
CA THR A 10 21.19 -43.47 25.74
C THR A 10 20.07 -44.51 25.60
N ILE A 11 18.81 -44.08 25.39
CA ILE A 11 17.83 -44.88 24.62
C ILE A 11 17.05 -43.94 23.70
N ILE A 12 17.18 -44.24 22.41
CA ILE A 12 16.49 -43.67 21.26
C ILE A 12 15.01 -44.08 21.32
N MET A 13 14.11 -43.11 21.22
CA MET A 13 12.76 -43.37 20.75
C MET A 13 12.38 -42.27 19.76
N ALA A 14 12.65 -42.56 18.49
CA ALA A 14 12.12 -41.79 17.38
C ALA A 14 10.59 -41.96 17.37
N LEU A 15 9.89 -41.01 17.98
CA LEU A 15 8.47 -40.80 17.71
C LEU A 15 8.39 -39.86 16.52
N ALA A 16 8.31 -40.44 15.32
CA ALA A 16 7.78 -39.74 14.17
C ALA A 16 6.31 -39.44 14.46
N LEU A 17 6.03 -38.25 14.97
CA LEU A 17 4.69 -37.69 14.88
C LEU A 17 4.46 -37.40 13.40
N ALA A 18 3.81 -38.35 12.73
CA ALA A 18 3.11 -38.09 11.49
C ALA A 18 2.05 -37.02 11.79
N VAL A 19 2.43 -35.76 11.67
CA VAL A 19 1.49 -34.67 11.50
C VAL A 19 0.87 -34.89 10.13
N SER A 20 -0.23 -35.63 10.13
CA SER A 20 -1.26 -35.53 9.11
C SER A 20 -1.79 -34.10 9.17
N CYS A 21 -1.10 -33.16 8.54
CA CYS A 21 -1.73 -31.93 8.10
C CYS A 21 -2.34 -32.23 6.75
N SER A 22 -3.67 -32.13 6.72
CA SER A 22 -4.45 -31.80 5.54
C SER A 22 -3.66 -30.90 4.59
N LYS A 23 -3.90 -31.04 3.28
CA LYS A 23 -3.58 -29.99 2.30
C LYS A 23 -4.32 -28.71 2.70
N ASN A 24 -3.82 -28.00 3.71
CA ASN A 24 -3.98 -26.58 3.81
C ASN A 24 -3.04 -26.05 2.74
N GLU A 25 -3.61 -25.48 1.69
CA GLU A 25 -2.88 -24.55 0.86
C GLU A 25 -2.40 -23.44 1.79
N THR A 26 -1.16 -23.55 2.25
CA THR A 26 -0.46 -22.46 2.87
C THR A 26 -0.27 -21.43 1.78
N THR A 27 -1.17 -20.46 1.69
CA THR A 27 -0.99 -19.27 0.87
C THR A 27 0.28 -18.59 1.37
N ASP A 28 1.37 -18.79 0.65
CA ASP A 28 2.62 -18.05 0.86
C ASP A 28 2.27 -16.56 0.83
N PRO A 29 2.51 -15.79 1.90
CA PRO A 29 2.20 -14.36 1.93
C PRO A 29 2.86 -13.61 0.76
N THR A 30 4.00 -14.10 0.25
CA THR A 30 4.67 -13.55 -0.94
C THR A 30 3.83 -13.72 -2.21
N SER A 31 3.15 -14.86 -2.36
CA SER A 31 2.26 -15.13 -3.51
C SER A 31 1.00 -14.26 -3.45
N THR A 32 0.42 -14.09 -2.26
CA THR A 32 -0.75 -13.22 -2.06
C THR A 32 -0.42 -11.74 -2.29
N ILE A 33 0.73 -11.26 -1.78
CA ILE A 33 1.19 -9.89 -2.02
C ILE A 33 1.40 -9.64 -3.51
N ASN A 34 2.02 -10.59 -4.24
CA ASN A 34 2.22 -10.45 -5.68
C ASN A 34 0.88 -10.37 -6.43
N ALA A 35 -0.11 -11.19 -6.06
CA ALA A 35 -1.43 -11.15 -6.67
C ALA A 35 -2.17 -9.83 -6.37
N ASN A 36 -2.08 -9.31 -5.14
CA ASN A 36 -2.73 -8.06 -4.77
C ASN A 36 -1.99 -6.83 -5.31
N LEU A 37 -0.67 -6.92 -5.52
CA LEU A 37 0.09 -5.89 -6.23
C LEU A 37 -0.40 -5.75 -7.67
N THR A 38 -0.63 -6.86 -8.38
CA THR A 38 -1.24 -6.83 -9.73
C THR A 38 -2.66 -6.26 -9.72
N LYS A 39 -3.45 -6.50 -8.66
CA LYS A 39 -4.77 -5.86 -8.51
C LYS A 39 -4.65 -4.35 -8.30
N LEU A 40 -3.74 -3.91 -7.43
CA LEU A 40 -3.52 -2.50 -7.13
C LEU A 40 -3.04 -1.71 -8.36
N GLN A 41 -2.16 -2.31 -9.17
CA GLN A 41 -1.55 -1.72 -10.37
C GLN A 41 -2.53 -1.67 -11.55
N GLN A 42 -3.55 -0.85 -11.41
CA GLN A 42 -4.59 -0.64 -12.41
C GLN A 42 -4.96 0.83 -12.52
N LYS A 43 -5.81 1.11 -13.52
CA LYS A 43 -6.44 2.41 -13.66
C LYS A 43 -7.76 2.42 -12.91
N TRP A 44 -7.85 3.31 -11.94
CA TRP A 44 -8.95 3.49 -11.01
C TRP A 44 -9.69 4.79 -11.33
N GLU A 45 -11.01 4.73 -11.42
CA GLU A 45 -11.89 5.89 -11.62
C GLU A 45 -12.72 6.13 -10.36
N TYR A 46 -12.76 7.37 -9.89
CA TYR A 46 -13.64 7.76 -8.79
C TYR A 46 -15.10 7.51 -9.15
N THR A 47 -15.83 6.86 -8.24
CA THR A 47 -17.25 6.57 -8.41
C THR A 47 -18.12 7.82 -8.41
N THR A 48 -17.65 8.91 -7.79
CA THR A 48 -18.35 10.20 -7.73
C THR A 48 -17.99 11.17 -8.85
N SER A 49 -16.89 10.90 -9.58
CA SER A 49 -16.26 11.86 -10.50
C SER A 49 -15.73 11.14 -11.74
N ALA A 50 -16.64 10.76 -12.63
CA ALA A 50 -16.31 10.07 -13.88
C ALA A 50 -15.27 10.87 -14.68
N GLY A 51 -14.33 10.15 -15.30
CA GLY A 51 -13.20 10.72 -16.02
C GLY A 51 -12.05 11.20 -15.14
N SER A 52 -12.03 10.91 -13.84
CA SER A 52 -10.91 11.25 -12.94
C SER A 52 -10.58 10.14 -11.96
N GLY A 53 -9.33 10.07 -11.52
CA GLY A 53 -8.88 9.04 -10.58
C GLY A 53 -7.36 8.87 -10.55
N TYR A 54 -6.94 7.62 -10.35
CA TYR A 54 -5.53 7.23 -10.28
C TYR A 54 -5.19 6.18 -11.33
N ASN A 55 -4.05 6.35 -11.99
CA ASN A 55 -3.43 5.28 -12.78
C ASN A 55 -2.18 4.80 -12.04
N ILE A 56 -2.20 3.57 -11.56
CA ILE A 56 -1.11 2.99 -10.75
C ILE A 56 -0.37 1.96 -11.59
N THR A 57 0.93 2.18 -11.77
CA THR A 57 1.85 1.25 -12.46
C THR A 57 2.81 0.61 -11.46
N ALA A 58 3.80 -0.13 -11.96
CA ALA A 58 4.84 -0.73 -11.13
C ALA A 58 5.69 0.29 -10.36
N ASP A 59 5.84 1.49 -10.91
CA ASP A 59 6.82 2.47 -10.50
C ASP A 59 6.24 3.88 -10.26
N LYS A 60 4.95 4.08 -10.55
CA LYS A 60 4.35 5.42 -10.58
C LYS A 60 2.87 5.43 -10.25
N VAL A 61 2.40 6.56 -9.73
CA VAL A 61 0.98 6.89 -9.64
C VAL A 61 0.75 8.22 -10.35
N ASP A 62 -0.16 8.24 -11.32
CA ASP A 62 -0.67 9.46 -11.93
C ASP A 62 -2.06 9.78 -11.38
N SER A 63 -2.26 11.00 -10.89
CA SER A 63 -3.61 11.54 -10.69
C SER A 63 -4.07 12.16 -12.00
N TYR A 64 -5.17 11.64 -12.56
CA TYR A 64 -5.67 12.08 -13.85
C TYR A 64 -7.07 12.66 -13.74
N TYR A 65 -7.41 13.51 -14.70
CA TYR A 65 -8.77 13.95 -14.97
C TYR A 65 -8.96 14.12 -16.48
N THR A 66 -10.19 14.09 -16.94
CA THR A 66 -10.52 14.26 -18.36
C THR A 66 -11.05 15.67 -18.58
N ASP A 67 -10.44 16.39 -19.51
CA ASP A 67 -10.90 17.68 -19.99
C ASP A 67 -11.05 17.64 -21.51
N ASN A 68 -12.20 18.05 -22.03
CA ASN A 68 -12.52 18.02 -23.47
C ASN A 68 -12.17 16.67 -24.15
N ASN A 69 -12.59 15.55 -23.54
CA ASN A 69 -12.29 14.18 -24.00
C ASN A 69 -10.80 13.83 -24.08
N THR A 70 -9.93 14.62 -23.43
CA THR A 70 -8.49 14.40 -23.38
C THR A 70 -8.08 14.19 -21.93
N GLU A 71 -7.36 13.10 -21.66
CA GLU A 71 -6.79 12.86 -20.35
C GLU A 71 -5.68 13.86 -20.04
N GLN A 72 -5.77 14.48 -18.87
CA GLN A 72 -4.80 15.38 -18.29
C GLN A 72 -4.25 14.76 -17.01
N ILE A 73 -2.96 14.98 -16.75
CA ILE A 73 -2.32 14.55 -15.50
C ILE A 73 -2.28 15.75 -14.56
N SER A 74 -3.03 15.68 -13.45
CA SER A 74 -3.02 16.72 -12.43
C SER A 74 -1.71 16.74 -11.65
N TYR A 75 -1.16 15.56 -11.34
CA TYR A 75 0.17 15.38 -10.76
C TYR A 75 0.64 13.94 -10.98
N SER A 76 1.95 13.73 -10.85
CA SER A 76 2.59 12.42 -10.98
C SER A 76 3.59 12.20 -9.86
N VAL A 77 3.66 10.97 -9.35
CA VAL A 77 4.58 10.58 -8.27
C VAL A 77 5.27 9.25 -8.60
N SER A 78 6.57 9.13 -8.32
CA SER A 78 7.27 7.83 -8.32
C SER A 78 6.93 7.06 -7.05
N ILE A 79 6.74 5.76 -7.16
CA ILE A 79 6.52 4.86 -6.02
C ILE A 79 7.89 4.54 -5.41
N GLU A 80 8.06 4.89 -4.14
CA GLU A 80 9.29 4.60 -3.38
C GLU A 80 9.11 3.35 -2.52
N GLU A 81 7.91 3.16 -1.95
CA GLU A 81 7.57 2.00 -1.14
C GLU A 81 6.05 1.77 -1.11
N ILE A 82 5.65 0.49 -1.11
CA ILE A 82 4.29 0.08 -0.80
C ILE A 82 4.33 -0.71 0.52
N ALA A 83 3.78 -0.12 1.58
CA ALA A 83 3.68 -0.72 2.88
C ALA A 83 2.28 -1.33 3.06
N TRP A 84 2.18 -2.65 2.87
CA TRP A 84 0.94 -3.40 3.06
C TRP A 84 0.62 -3.59 4.54
N TYR A 85 -0.67 -3.49 4.87
CA TYR A 85 -1.17 -3.88 6.19
C TYR A 85 -1.46 -5.38 6.24
N SER A 86 -1.70 -5.90 7.45
CA SER A 86 -1.82 -7.34 7.69
C SER A 86 -3.01 -8.02 6.99
N ASP A 87 -4.00 -7.24 6.54
CA ASP A 87 -5.14 -7.75 5.75
C ASP A 87 -4.79 -8.04 4.29
N ASN A 88 -3.60 -7.62 3.82
CA ASN A 88 -3.16 -7.65 2.43
C ASN A 88 -4.13 -6.99 1.43
N ALA A 89 -5.06 -6.16 1.89
CA ALA A 89 -6.05 -5.44 1.08
C ALA A 89 -6.08 -3.94 1.37
N SER A 90 -5.28 -3.48 2.33
CA SER A 90 -5.03 -2.08 2.63
C SER A 90 -3.53 -1.81 2.80
N GLY A 91 -3.17 -0.53 2.75
CA GLY A 91 -1.79 -0.10 2.92
C GLY A 91 -1.54 1.35 2.52
N MET A 92 -0.26 1.69 2.49
CA MET A 92 0.26 3.01 2.13
C MET A 92 1.20 2.90 0.94
N ILE A 93 1.04 3.79 -0.03
CA ILE A 93 2.00 4.04 -1.11
C ILE A 93 2.77 5.30 -0.74
N TYR A 94 4.02 5.16 -0.32
CA TYR A 94 4.92 6.29 -0.13
C TYR A 94 5.61 6.61 -1.45
N CYS A 95 5.58 7.89 -1.79
CA CYS A 95 5.90 8.32 -3.13
C CYS A 95 6.61 9.67 -3.14
N LYS A 96 7.18 10.04 -4.28
CA LYS A 96 7.86 11.32 -4.49
C LYS A 96 7.31 12.02 -5.71
N TYR A 97 7.00 13.32 -5.60
CA TYR A 97 6.50 14.10 -6.73
C TYR A 97 7.53 14.19 -7.86
N THR A 98 7.17 13.63 -9.02
CA THR A 98 7.89 13.78 -10.29
C THR A 98 7.27 14.90 -11.13
N THR A 99 5.98 15.16 -10.97
CA THR A 99 5.27 16.32 -11.51
C THR A 99 4.37 16.90 -10.43
N ALA A 100 4.63 18.13 -10.02
CA ALA A 100 3.85 18.82 -9.00
C ALA A 100 2.52 19.36 -9.56
N PRO A 101 1.45 19.37 -8.77
CA PRO A 101 0.18 19.97 -9.19
C PRO A 101 0.31 21.49 -9.40
N SER A 102 -0.41 22.02 -10.39
CA SER A 102 -0.37 23.45 -10.75
C SER A 102 -0.69 24.39 -9.59
N TYR A 103 -1.60 23.96 -8.70
CA TYR A 103 -2.02 24.72 -7.52
C TYR A 103 -1.02 24.66 -6.34
N ASN A 104 -0.01 23.79 -6.40
CA ASN A 104 1.02 23.69 -5.36
C ASN A 104 2.36 23.21 -5.94
N GLN A 105 3.04 24.08 -6.68
CA GLN A 105 4.33 23.75 -7.29
C GLN A 105 5.46 23.48 -6.27
N GLY A 106 5.30 23.94 -5.02
CA GLY A 106 6.31 23.80 -3.96
C GLY A 106 6.56 22.37 -3.49
N VAL A 107 5.72 21.41 -3.88
CA VAL A 107 5.88 19.98 -3.56
C VAL A 107 6.77 19.23 -4.54
N ALA A 108 7.26 19.88 -5.60
CA ALA A 108 8.14 19.23 -6.57
C ALA A 108 9.36 18.58 -5.88
N ASN A 109 9.65 17.33 -6.23
CA ASN A 109 10.70 16.51 -5.62
C ASN A 109 10.57 16.25 -4.11
N LYS A 110 9.40 16.51 -3.51
CA LYS A 110 9.11 16.18 -2.11
C LYS A 110 8.32 14.87 -2.00
N TYR A 111 8.32 14.30 -0.80
CA TYR A 111 7.68 13.04 -0.49
C TYR A 111 6.24 13.22 -0.04
N TYR A 112 5.40 12.25 -0.39
CA TYR A 112 3.97 12.23 -0.17
C TYR A 112 3.51 10.81 0.17
N ALA A 113 2.23 10.64 0.49
CA ALA A 113 1.64 9.33 0.72
C ALA A 113 0.22 9.25 0.15
N ILE A 114 -0.14 8.06 -0.31
CA ILE A 114 -1.48 7.70 -0.77
C ILE A 114 -1.90 6.46 0.03
N ALA A 115 -3.04 6.52 0.71
CA ALA A 115 -3.60 5.40 1.43
C ALA A 115 -4.61 4.66 0.56
N PHE A 116 -4.69 3.34 0.72
CA PHE A 116 -5.74 2.53 0.12
C PHE A 116 -6.27 1.47 1.09
N LYS A 117 -7.52 1.07 0.90
CA LYS A 117 -8.16 -0.05 1.61
C LYS A 117 -9.24 -0.71 0.76
N ASP A 118 -9.76 -1.83 1.25
CA ASP A 118 -10.84 -2.59 0.63
C ASP A 118 -10.54 -2.97 -0.83
N LEU A 119 -9.27 -3.26 -1.14
CA LEU A 119 -8.81 -3.63 -2.48
C LEU A 119 -9.44 -4.96 -2.94
N THR A 120 -10.13 -4.92 -4.07
CA THR A 120 -10.64 -6.10 -4.79
C THR A 120 -10.10 -6.14 -6.22
N SER A 121 -10.60 -7.05 -7.06
CA SER A 121 -10.31 -7.04 -8.50
C SER A 121 -10.90 -5.85 -9.23
N ASP A 122 -11.95 -5.22 -8.70
CA ASP A 122 -12.77 -4.24 -9.41
C ASP A 122 -13.01 -2.95 -8.64
N THR A 123 -12.69 -2.91 -7.34
CA THR A 123 -12.91 -1.76 -6.46
C THR A 123 -11.73 -1.49 -5.55
N ILE A 124 -11.58 -0.24 -5.15
CA ILE A 124 -10.63 0.20 -4.13
C ILE A 124 -11.17 1.47 -3.46
N ASP A 125 -10.87 1.67 -2.19
CA ASP A 125 -11.00 2.98 -1.53
C ASP A 125 -9.59 3.58 -1.49
N ILE A 126 -9.35 4.73 -2.10
CA ILE A 126 -8.02 5.31 -2.26
C ILE A 126 -8.07 6.83 -2.09
N CYS A 127 -7.12 7.39 -1.33
CA CYS A 127 -7.01 8.83 -1.13
C CYS A 127 -5.57 9.27 -0.89
N GLY A 128 -5.21 10.44 -1.41
CA GLY A 128 -3.95 11.10 -1.07
C GLY A 128 -4.00 11.72 0.34
N ALA A 129 -2.85 11.80 1.01
CA ALA A 129 -2.74 12.47 2.30
C ALA A 129 -3.19 13.94 2.22
N TYR A 130 -4.12 14.34 3.08
CA TYR A 130 -4.57 15.72 3.20
C TYR A 130 -5.04 16.02 4.62
N LYS A 131 -4.60 17.17 5.13
CA LYS A 131 -5.02 17.72 6.42
C LYS A 131 -4.98 19.24 6.32
N SER A 132 -6.05 19.93 6.72
CA SER A 132 -6.23 21.37 6.50
C SER A 132 -5.14 22.25 7.13
N ASP A 133 -4.61 21.82 8.27
CA ASP A 133 -3.53 22.47 9.02
C ASP A 133 -2.21 21.68 8.94
N GLY A 134 -2.13 20.68 8.06
CA GLY A 134 -0.97 19.83 7.85
C GLY A 134 -0.06 20.31 6.72
N VAL A 135 1.03 19.57 6.52
CA VAL A 135 1.93 19.77 5.38
C VAL A 135 1.43 19.01 4.15
N SER A 136 1.71 19.51 2.96
CA SER A 136 1.33 18.82 1.70
C SER A 136 2.39 17.83 1.22
N ALA A 137 3.64 17.95 1.70
CA ALA A 137 4.75 17.09 1.36
C ALA A 137 5.91 17.27 2.36
N THR A 138 6.82 16.30 2.46
CA THR A 138 8.01 16.34 3.32
C THR A 138 9.30 16.26 2.51
N ASP A 139 10.44 16.64 3.09
CA ASP A 139 11.72 16.66 2.36
C ASP A 139 12.35 15.27 2.24
N THR A 140 12.00 14.35 3.14
CA THR A 140 12.51 12.97 3.13
C THR A 140 11.41 11.93 3.19
N LEU A 141 11.71 10.72 2.69
CA LEU A 141 10.83 9.55 2.81
C LEU A 141 10.56 9.19 4.28
N SER A 142 11.57 9.31 5.14
CA SER A 142 11.42 9.00 6.57
C SER A 142 10.44 9.95 7.26
N GLU A 143 10.48 11.24 6.93
CA GLU A 143 9.50 12.20 7.44
C GLU A 143 8.10 11.90 6.91
N ALA A 144 7.95 11.55 5.62
CA ALA A 144 6.66 11.20 5.04
C ALA A 144 5.99 10.03 5.79
N LYS A 145 6.76 9.01 6.14
CA LYS A 145 6.28 7.84 6.90
C LYS A 145 5.85 8.17 8.34
N LEU A 146 6.44 9.20 8.94
CA LEU A 146 6.08 9.65 10.28
C LEU A 146 4.89 10.61 10.26
N GLU A 147 4.83 11.48 9.26
CA GLU A 147 3.85 12.55 9.14
C GLU A 147 2.52 12.05 8.56
N PHE A 148 2.55 11.38 7.40
CA PHE A 148 1.35 10.96 6.69
C PHE A 148 0.84 9.63 7.21
N THR A 149 0.08 9.70 8.30
CA THR A 149 -0.54 8.55 8.94
C THR A 149 -2.01 8.79 9.23
N GLU A 150 -2.78 7.71 9.37
CA GLU A 150 -4.19 7.79 9.82
C GLU A 150 -4.28 8.40 11.23
N ALA A 151 -3.36 8.04 12.12
CA ALA A 151 -3.31 8.57 13.49
C ALA A 151 -3.08 10.10 13.52
N ASN A 152 -2.33 10.64 12.56
CA ASN A 152 -2.12 12.08 12.42
C ASN A 152 -3.28 12.79 11.70
N GLY A 153 -4.27 12.05 11.20
CA GLY A 153 -5.50 12.56 10.60
C GLY A 153 -5.38 12.94 9.12
N TYR A 154 -4.41 12.38 8.39
CA TYR A 154 -4.18 12.72 6.98
C TYR A 154 -5.08 11.98 5.99
N PHE A 155 -5.78 10.93 6.42
CA PHE A 155 -6.55 10.09 5.52
C PHE A 155 -8.00 10.02 5.98
N THR A 156 -8.91 10.40 5.08
CA THR A 156 -10.35 10.33 5.29
C THR A 156 -10.96 9.52 4.15
N PHE A 157 -11.42 8.32 4.47
CA PHE A 157 -12.14 7.46 3.54
C PHE A 157 -13.65 7.73 3.62
N ASN A 158 -14.25 8.12 2.51
CA ASN A 158 -15.67 8.46 2.37
C ASN A 158 -16.16 8.15 0.94
N GLU A 159 -17.33 8.63 0.53
CA GLU A 159 -17.81 8.38 -0.84
C GLU A 159 -16.85 8.87 -1.94
N TYR A 160 -16.03 9.90 -1.68
CA TYR A 160 -15.09 10.48 -2.66
C TYR A 160 -13.78 9.71 -2.79
N SER A 161 -13.46 8.79 -1.88
CA SER A 161 -12.29 7.90 -2.02
C SER A 161 -12.60 6.63 -2.82
N LYS A 162 -13.88 6.35 -3.06
CA LYS A 162 -14.30 5.10 -3.70
C LYS A 162 -14.01 5.12 -5.18
N CYS A 163 -13.32 4.09 -5.65
CA CYS A 163 -12.95 3.89 -7.03
C CYS A 163 -13.42 2.54 -7.57
N LYS A 164 -13.59 2.48 -8.89
CA LYS A 164 -13.77 1.25 -9.67
C LYS A 164 -12.67 1.15 -10.73
N VAL A 165 -12.34 -0.07 -11.16
CA VAL A 165 -11.40 -0.29 -12.27
C VAL A 165 -11.97 0.24 -13.59
N ILE A 166 -11.12 0.84 -14.44
CA ILE A 166 -11.37 1.03 -15.87
C ILE A 166 -10.74 -0.14 -16.63
N LYS A 167 -11.56 -0.90 -17.37
CA LYS A 167 -11.15 -2.03 -18.22
C LYS A 167 -11.05 -1.64 -19.68
#